data_AF-A0AAW2YR39-F1
#
_entry.id   AF-A0AAW2YR39-F1
#
_cell.length_a   1.000
_cell.length_b   1.000
_cell.length_c   1.000
_cell.angle_alpha   90.00
_cell.angle_beta   90.00
_cell.angle_gamma   90.00
#
_symmetry.space_group_name_H-M   'P 1'
#
loop_
_entity.id
_entity.type
_entity.pdbx_description
1 polymer ?
#
loop_
_entity_poly.entity_id
_entity_poly.type
_entity_poly.pdbx_seq_one_letter_code
_entity_poly.pdbx_strand_id
1 'polypeptide(L)'
;MGNLITGAIVEKQREGAIQSRLADLKQMKKQRDFTMAMNMAQVRERIFWMLGFYGTMSLITVTRVVVIRRIEPLPLKSIPLILVPFMVGYQIDYAYGTKSDRIYKEARKILTEEEHWFNEPAELPEILKEPMLKLERETNEKLLAMGKKPEKPWAK
;
A
#
# COMPACT_ATOMS: atom_id res chain seq x y z
N MET A 1 -40.27 -0.87 -36.50
CA MET A 1 -39.78 -1.61 -35.32
C MET A 1 -38.27 -1.90 -35.33
N GLY A 2 -37.59 -2.00 -36.49
CA GLY A 2 -36.13 -2.25 -36.56
C GLY A 2 -35.26 -1.20 -35.84
N ASN A 3 -35.53 0.10 -36.00
CA ASN A 3 -34.71 1.17 -35.40
C ASN A 3 -34.73 1.21 -33.86
N LEU A 4 -35.80 0.74 -33.22
CA LEU A 4 -35.92 0.71 -31.76
C LEU A 4 -35.08 -0.42 -31.14
N ILE A 5 -35.00 -1.57 -31.83
CA ILE A 5 -34.20 -2.72 -31.39
C ILE A 5 -32.70 -2.41 -31.55
N THR A 6 -32.31 -1.76 -32.65
CA THR A 6 -30.91 -1.36 -32.88
C THR A 6 -30.46 -0.31 -31.85
N GLY A 7 -31.31 0.66 -31.49
CA GLY A 7 -31.01 1.65 -30.47
C GLY A 7 -30.78 1.04 -29.08
N ALA A 8 -31.67 0.14 -28.64
CA ALA A 8 -31.56 -0.52 -27.34
C ALA A 8 -30.30 -1.42 -27.21
N ILE A 9 -29.89 -2.07 -28.30
CA ILE A 9 -28.66 -2.88 -28.32
C ILE A 9 -27.41 -1.99 -28.20
N VAL A 10 -27.38 -0.86 -28.91
CA VAL A 10 -26.26 0.10 -28.87
C VAL A 10 -26.13 0.75 -27.49
N GLU A 11 -27.26 1.11 -26.87
CA GLU A 11 -27.27 1.69 -25.53
C GLU A 11 -26.76 0.70 -24.48
N LYS A 12 -27.21 -0.56 -24.53
CA LYS A 12 -26.70 -1.63 -23.65
C LYS A 12 -25.20 -1.92 -23.87
N GLN A 13 -24.73 -1.88 -25.11
CA GLN A 13 -23.29 -1.99 -25.40
C GLN A 13 -22.49 -0.82 -24.82
N ARG A 14 -23.02 0.40 -24.92
CA ARG A 14 -22.39 1.61 -24.35
C ARG A 14 -22.34 1.57 -22.82
N GLU A 15 -23.42 1.16 -22.18
CA GLU A 15 -23.48 0.96 -20.72
C GLU A 15 -22.48 -0.10 -20.26
N GLY A 16 -22.40 -1.23 -20.96
CA GLY A 16 -21.39 -2.27 -20.67
C GLY A 16 -19.96 -1.75 -20.78
N ALA A 17 -19.66 -0.95 -21.81
CA ALA A 17 -18.34 -0.33 -21.97
C ALA A 17 -18.02 0.67 -20.85
N ILE A 18 -19.00 1.46 -20.41
CA ILE A 18 -18.85 2.41 -19.30
C ILE A 18 -18.62 1.67 -17.97
N GLN A 19 -19.37 0.60 -17.71
CA GLN A 19 -19.19 -0.22 -16.51
C GLN A 19 -17.80 -0.87 -16.47
N SER A 20 -17.30 -1.39 -17.60
CA SER A 20 -15.94 -1.93 -17.69
C SER A 20 -14.90 -0.86 -17.36
N ARG A 21 -15.04 0.35 -17.94
CA ARG A 21 -14.12 1.47 -17.68
C ARG A 21 -14.11 1.87 -16.20
N LEU A 22 -15.28 1.92 -15.56
CA LEU A 22 -15.38 2.24 -14.13
C LEU A 22 -14.75 1.14 -13.26
N ALA A 23 -14.95 -0.13 -13.61
CA ALA A 23 -14.32 -1.24 -12.92
C ALA A 23 -12.79 -1.19 -13.03
N ASP A 24 -12.27 -0.89 -14.23
CA ASP A 24 -10.84 -0.72 -14.47
C ASP A 24 -10.28 0.43 -13.62
N LEU A 25 -10.95 1.58 -13.57
CA LEU A 25 -10.54 2.73 -12.75
C LEU A 25 -10.56 2.40 -11.25
N LYS A 26 -11.59 1.69 -10.76
CA LYS A 26 -11.68 1.24 -9.36
C LYS A 26 -10.53 0.27 -9.04
N GLN A 27 -10.20 -0.64 -9.96
CA GLN A 27 -9.07 -1.56 -9.83
C GLN A 27 -7.72 -0.83 -9.81
N MET A 28 -7.53 0.15 -10.70
CA MET A 28 -6.33 0.98 -10.74
C MET A 28 -6.13 1.74 -9.43
N LYS A 29 -7.18 2.36 -8.88
CA LYS A 29 -7.10 3.02 -7.57
C LYS A 29 -6.69 2.03 -6.48
N LYS A 30 -7.35 0.87 -6.42
CA LYS A 30 -7.04 -0.17 -5.43
C LYS A 30 -5.58 -0.64 -5.53
N GLN A 31 -5.07 -0.83 -6.74
CA GLN A 31 -3.68 -1.21 -6.98
C GLN A 31 -2.70 -0.11 -6.56
N ARG A 32 -3.03 1.15 -6.85
CA ARG A 32 -2.24 2.32 -6.44
C ARG A 32 -2.16 2.41 -4.91
N ASP A 33 -3.30 2.35 -4.23
CA ASP A 33 -3.37 2.42 -2.78
C ASP A 33 -2.62 1.25 -2.13
N PHE A 34 -2.76 0.03 -2.66
CA PHE A 34 -2.00 -1.13 -2.19
C PHE A 34 -0.49 -0.97 -2.41
N THR A 35 -0.07 -0.43 -3.55
CA THR A 35 1.35 -0.17 -3.85
C THR A 35 1.93 0.87 -2.88
N MET A 36 1.17 1.92 -2.56
CA MET A 36 1.54 2.93 -1.57
C MET A 36 1.66 2.32 -0.17
N ALA A 37 0.70 1.48 0.23
CA ALA A 37 0.76 0.75 1.50
C ALA A 37 1.99 -0.17 1.57
N MET A 38 2.32 -0.87 0.48
CA MET A 38 3.50 -1.73 0.37
C MET A 38 4.79 -0.94 0.52
N ASN A 39 4.89 0.25 -0.11
CA ASN A 39 6.04 1.13 0.03
C ASN A 39 6.19 1.60 1.48
N MET A 40 5.08 1.96 2.14
CA MET A 40 5.11 2.39 3.54
C MET A 40 5.56 1.26 4.46
N ALA A 41 5.00 0.06 4.29
CA ALA A 41 5.39 -1.13 5.05
C ALA A 41 6.89 -1.45 4.89
N GLN A 42 7.42 -1.35 3.67
CA GLN A 42 8.86 -1.53 3.42
C GLN A 42 9.70 -0.50 4.18
N VAL A 43 9.30 0.79 4.16
CA VAL A 43 10.02 1.84 4.88
C VAL A 43 10.02 1.58 6.38
N ARG A 44 8.87 1.20 6.97
CA ARG A 44 8.77 0.83 8.39
C ARG A 44 9.70 -0.32 8.76
N GLU A 45 9.69 -1.40 7.99
CA GLU A 45 10.58 -2.54 8.22
C GLU A 45 12.06 -2.16 8.10
N ARG A 46 12.43 -1.30 7.13
CA ARG A 46 13.81 -0.79 7.00
C ARG A 46 14.22 0.05 8.21
N ILE A 47 13.31 0.90 8.71
CA ILE A 47 13.56 1.69 9.93
C ILE A 47 13.82 0.75 11.11
N PHE A 48 12.99 -0.27 11.33
CA PHE A 48 13.22 -1.25 12.40
C PHE A 48 14.55 -1.99 12.25
N TRP A 49 14.90 -2.38 11.02
CA TRP A 49 16.19 -3.02 10.74
C TRP A 49 17.38 -2.10 11.09
N MET A 50 17.33 -0.84 10.66
CA MET A 50 18.36 0.17 10.97
C MET A 50 18.42 0.48 12.47
N LEU A 51 17.28 0.60 13.14
CA LEU A 51 17.21 0.81 14.59
C LEU A 51 17.83 -0.36 15.35
N GLY A 52 17.58 -1.60 14.91
CA GLY A 52 18.25 -2.78 15.48
C GLY A 52 19.77 -2.66 15.40
N PHE A 53 20.29 -2.29 14.22
CA PHE A 53 21.73 -2.07 14.04
C PHE A 53 22.30 -0.95 14.90
N TYR A 54 21.73 0.26 14.81
CA TYR A 54 22.23 1.39 15.58
C TYR A 54 22.07 1.15 17.09
N GLY A 55 21.00 0.47 17.52
CA GLY A 55 20.80 0.06 18.90
C GLY A 55 21.88 -0.90 19.38
N THR A 56 22.16 -1.97 18.63
CA THR A 56 23.23 -2.92 18.96
C THR A 56 24.61 -2.25 18.95
N MET A 57 24.92 -1.43 17.95
CA MET A 57 26.20 -0.72 17.86
C MET A 57 26.39 0.29 19.00
N SER A 58 25.32 1.00 19.37
CA SER A 58 25.34 1.93 20.50
C SER A 58 25.57 1.18 21.81
N LEU A 59 24.89 0.05 22.01
CA LEU A 59 25.06 -0.78 23.20
C LEU A 59 26.50 -1.30 23.32
N ILE A 60 27.05 -1.87 22.25
CA ILE A 60 28.45 -2.34 22.21
C ILE A 60 29.41 -1.21 22.54
N THR A 61 29.19 -0.02 21.98
CA THR A 61 30.03 1.15 22.21
C THR A 61 29.97 1.58 23.68
N VAL A 62 28.77 1.69 24.25
CA VAL A 62 28.58 2.07 25.65
C VAL A 62 29.23 1.05 26.59
N THR A 63 28.97 -0.24 26.39
CA THR A 63 29.59 -1.31 27.20
C THR A 63 31.10 -1.25 27.14
N ARG A 64 31.68 -1.03 25.95
CA ARG A 64 33.13 -0.94 25.77
C ARG A 64 33.73 0.27 26.47
N VAL A 65 33.08 1.43 26.40
CA VAL A 65 33.51 2.64 27.12
C VAL A 65 33.47 2.42 28.63
N VAL A 66 32.42 1.78 29.15
CA VAL A 66 32.28 1.49 30.59
C VAL A 66 33.38 0.54 31.08
N VAL A 67 33.73 -0.50 30.30
CA VAL A 67 34.72 -1.51 30.67
C VAL A 67 36.15 -1.00 30.51
N ILE A 68 36.49 -0.41 29.35
CA ILE A 68 37.86 0.01 29.01
C ILE A 68 38.18 1.41 29.57
N ARG A 69 37.15 2.20 29.94
CA ARG A 69 37.26 3.58 30.44
C ARG A 69 38.03 4.52 29.52
N ARG A 70 38.03 4.23 28.21
CA ARG A 70 38.64 5.06 27.17
C ARG A 70 37.71 5.20 25.98
N ILE A 71 37.72 6.39 25.39
CA ILE A 71 37.09 6.68 24.11
C ILE A 71 38.14 6.42 23.04
N GLU A 72 37.99 5.33 22.30
CA GLU A 72 38.84 5.06 21.13
C GLU A 72 38.28 5.77 19.88
N PRO A 73 39.15 6.16 18.93
CA PRO A 73 38.71 6.68 17.65
C PRO A 73 37.90 5.63 16.87
N LEU A 74 36.99 6.09 16.00
CA LEU A 74 36.17 5.19 15.19
C LEU A 74 37.07 4.25 14.35
N PRO A 75 36.82 2.93 14.37
CA PRO A 75 37.61 1.97 13.62
C PRO A 75 37.20 1.98 12.14
N LEU A 76 37.57 3.04 11.42
CA LEU A 76 37.21 3.26 10.00
C LEU A 76 37.53 2.05 9.10
N LYS A 77 38.60 1.30 9.42
CA LYS A 77 39.03 0.12 8.68
C LYS A 77 38.08 -1.09 8.81
N SER A 78 37.33 -1.20 9.90
CA SER A 78 36.39 -2.32 10.11
C SER A 78 34.98 -2.02 9.65
N ILE A 79 34.68 -0.78 9.24
CA ILE A 79 33.36 -0.37 8.77
C ILE A 79 32.83 -1.29 7.64
N PRO A 80 33.59 -1.62 6.58
CA PRO A 80 33.08 -2.49 5.51
C PRO A 80 32.75 -3.90 6.00
N LEU A 81 33.53 -4.43 6.95
CA LEU A 81 33.34 -5.77 7.51
C LEU A 81 32.06 -5.90 8.34
N ILE A 82 31.50 -4.77 8.79
CA ILE A 82 30.27 -4.74 9.58
C ILE A 82 29.08 -4.34 8.70
N LEU A 83 29.22 -3.24 7.94
CA LEU A 83 28.12 -2.70 7.14
C LEU A 83 27.74 -3.61 5.96
N VAL A 84 28.71 -4.19 5.26
CA VAL A 84 28.42 -5.00 4.07
C VAL A 84 27.64 -6.27 4.46
N PRO A 85 28.08 -7.09 5.44
CA PRO A 85 27.29 -8.25 5.87
C PRO A 85 25.93 -7.87 6.43
N PHE A 86 25.81 -6.73 7.12
CA PHE A 86 24.53 -6.24 7.62
C PHE A 86 23.54 -5.93 6.49
N MET A 87 23.99 -5.22 5.44
CA MET A 87 23.15 -4.95 4.26
C MET A 87 22.80 -6.23 3.51
N VAL A 88 23.76 -7.14 3.33
CA VAL A 88 23.53 -8.44 2.66
C VAL A 88 22.54 -9.28 3.48
N GLY A 89 22.64 -9.29 4.81
CA GLY A 89 21.71 -9.98 5.69
C GLY A 89 20.26 -9.51 5.51
N TYR A 90 20.05 -8.20 5.32
CA TYR A 90 18.73 -7.68 4.97
C TYR A 90 18.21 -8.27 3.66
N GLN A 91 19.05 -8.29 2.62
CA GLN A 91 18.66 -8.78 1.30
C GLN A 91 18.37 -10.28 1.32
N ILE A 92 19.15 -11.07 2.06
CA ILE A 92 18.93 -12.51 2.22
C ILE A 92 17.59 -12.78 2.91
N ASP A 93 17.31 -12.13 4.04
CA ASP A 93 16.04 -12.31 4.75
C ASP A 93 14.85 -11.77 3.94
N TYR A 94 15.07 -10.73 3.13
CA TYR A 94 14.05 -10.20 2.21
C TYR A 94 13.73 -11.15 1.06
N ALA A 95 14.74 -11.75 0.44
CA ALA A 95 14.58 -12.61 -0.74
C ALA A 95 14.18 -14.04 -0.41
N TYR A 96 14.76 -14.62 0.65
CA TYR A 96 14.62 -16.04 0.99
C TYR A 96 13.96 -16.28 2.36
N GLY A 97 13.90 -15.27 3.21
CA GLY A 97 13.33 -15.35 4.54
C GLY A 97 11.83 -15.05 4.59
N THR A 98 11.37 -14.69 5.79
CA THR A 98 9.95 -14.37 6.06
C THR A 98 9.66 -12.87 5.99
N LYS A 99 10.68 -12.05 5.74
CA LYS A 99 10.54 -10.58 5.76
C LYS A 99 9.57 -10.06 4.71
N SER A 100 9.55 -10.65 3.51
CA SER A 100 8.62 -10.30 2.44
C SER A 100 7.15 -10.51 2.85
N ASP A 101 6.83 -11.63 3.48
CA ASP A 101 5.49 -11.93 4.01
C ASP A 101 5.11 -11.00 5.16
N ARG A 102 6.05 -10.65 6.05
CA ARG A 102 5.81 -9.67 7.12
C ARG A 102 5.47 -8.30 6.56
N ILE A 103 6.24 -7.83 5.58
CA ILE A 103 5.97 -6.54 4.89
C ILE A 103 4.59 -6.57 4.22
N TYR A 104 4.24 -7.69 3.57
CA TYR A 104 2.93 -7.84 2.94
C TYR A 104 1.77 -7.78 3.94
N LYS A 105 1.91 -8.43 5.10
CA LYS A 105 0.93 -8.38 6.19
C LYS A 105 0.78 -6.97 6.75
N GLU A 106 1.90 -6.27 6.99
CA GLU A 106 1.89 -4.88 7.43
C GLU A 106 1.25 -3.96 6.38
N ALA A 107 1.51 -4.17 5.08
CA ALA A 107 0.87 -3.39 4.01
C ALA A 107 -0.65 -3.55 4.01
N ARG A 108 -1.15 -4.78 4.24
CA ARG A 108 -2.59 -5.03 4.39
C ARG A 108 -3.16 -4.33 5.61
N LYS A 109 -2.46 -4.39 6.74
CA LYS A 109 -2.84 -3.71 7.98
C LYS A 109 -2.95 -2.21 7.78
N ILE A 110 -1.95 -1.58 7.16
CA ILE A 110 -1.96 -0.15 6.82
C ILE A 110 -3.19 0.18 5.96
N LEU A 111 -3.46 -0.61 4.92
CA LEU A 111 -4.60 -0.36 4.03
C LEU A 111 -5.96 -0.45 4.75
N THR A 112 -6.10 -1.30 5.77
CA THR A 112 -7.36 -1.48 6.50
C THR A 112 -7.52 -0.57 7.71
N GLU A 113 -6.44 -0.26 8.42
CA GLU A 113 -6.48 0.46 9.70
C GLU A 113 -6.13 1.95 9.56
N GLU A 114 -5.32 2.33 8.55
CA GLU A 114 -4.79 3.68 8.43
C GLU A 114 -5.40 4.43 7.24
N GLU A 115 -6.55 5.07 7.47
CA GLU A 115 -7.28 5.76 6.40
C GLU A 115 -6.58 7.03 5.88
N HIS A 116 -5.72 7.65 6.70
CA HIS A 116 -5.13 8.95 6.38
C HIS A 116 -4.24 8.97 5.13
N TRP A 117 -3.67 7.83 4.71
CA TRP A 117 -2.84 7.73 3.51
C TRP A 117 -3.63 7.58 2.20
N PHE A 118 -4.90 7.13 2.27
CA PHE A 118 -5.65 6.67 1.09
C PHE A 118 -6.91 7.47 0.79
N ASN A 119 -7.08 8.62 1.47
CA ASN A 119 -8.28 9.46 1.41
C ASN A 119 -8.45 10.23 0.11
N GLU A 120 -7.47 10.22 -0.80
CA GLU A 120 -7.58 10.90 -2.07
C GLU A 120 -8.44 10.10 -3.06
N PRO A 121 -9.65 10.60 -3.39
CA PRO A 121 -10.51 9.95 -4.36
C PRO A 121 -9.89 10.06 -5.75
N ALA A 122 -10.17 9.08 -6.60
CA ALA A 122 -9.77 9.16 -8.00
C ALA A 122 -10.55 10.28 -8.71
N GLU A 123 -9.88 11.04 -9.57
CA GLU A 123 -10.56 12.03 -10.43
C GLU A 123 -11.18 11.31 -11.63
N LEU A 124 -12.50 11.43 -11.77
CA LEU A 124 -13.22 10.85 -12.91
C LEU A 124 -13.44 11.91 -14.01
N PRO A 125 -13.29 11.54 -15.29
CA PRO A 125 -13.83 12.31 -16.40
C PRO A 125 -15.32 12.58 -16.20
N GLU A 126 -15.80 13.78 -16.55
CA GLU A 126 -17.18 14.23 -16.32
C GLU A 126 -18.23 13.25 -16.87
N ILE A 127 -17.95 12.64 -18.03
CA ILE A 127 -18.81 11.65 -18.70
C ILE A 127 -19.08 10.40 -17.83
N LEU A 128 -18.16 10.07 -16.92
CA LEU A 128 -18.23 8.88 -16.08
C LEU A 128 -18.83 9.14 -14.69
N LYS A 129 -19.03 10.40 -14.30
CA LYS A 129 -19.54 10.76 -12.97
C LYS A 129 -20.99 10.31 -12.75
N GLU A 130 -21.87 10.62 -13.69
CA GLU A 130 -23.28 10.23 -13.62
C GLU A 130 -23.47 8.69 -13.58
N PRO A 131 -22.85 7.92 -14.48
CA PRO A 131 -22.85 6.45 -14.38
C PRO A 131 -22.29 5.91 -13.06
N MET A 132 -21.24 6.53 -12.52
CA MET A 132 -20.65 6.13 -11.26
C MET A 132 -21.60 6.37 -10.09
N LEU A 133 -22.25 7.53 -10.01
CA LEU A 133 -23.20 7.87 -8.95
C LEU A 133 -24.39 6.92 -8.94
N LYS A 134 -24.90 6.54 -10.12
CA LYS A 134 -25.95 5.51 -10.25
C LYS A 134 -25.48 4.17 -9.66
N LEU A 135 -24.29 3.72 -10.05
CA LEU A 135 -23.71 2.46 -9.57
C LEU A 135 -23.49 2.47 -8.05
N GLU A 136 -23.02 3.58 -7.49
CA GLU A 136 -22.81 3.73 -6.05
C GLU A 136 -24.14 3.71 -5.28
N ARG A 137 -25.18 4.39 -5.78
CA ARG A 137 -26.53 4.34 -5.16
C ARG A 137 -27.07 2.92 -5.13
N GLU A 138 -27.05 2.22 -6.27
CA GLU A 138 -27.50 0.83 -6.36
C GLU A 138 -26.71 -0.11 -5.42
N THR A 139 -25.39 0.10 -5.32
CA THR A 139 -24.53 -0.70 -4.45
C THR A 139 -24.82 -0.41 -2.98
N ASN A 140 -24.98 0.85 -2.61
CA ASN A 140 -25.26 1.27 -1.24
C ASN A 140 -26.66 0.83 -0.79
N GLU A 141 -27.67 0.88 -1.65
CA GLU A 141 -29.01 0.34 -1.37
C GLU A 141 -28.95 -1.16 -1.08
N LYS A 142 -28.20 -1.92 -1.89
CA LYS A 142 -27.96 -3.35 -1.66
C LYS A 142 -27.23 -3.61 -0.33
N LEU A 143 -26.23 -2.80 0.01
CA LEU A 143 -25.50 -2.93 1.27
C LEU A 143 -26.39 -2.64 2.47
N LEU A 144 -27.23 -1.61 2.39
CA LEU A 144 -28.21 -1.26 3.42
C LEU A 144 -29.26 -2.37 3.60
N ALA A 145 -29.74 -2.96 2.50
CA ALA A 145 -30.64 -4.12 2.55
C ALA A 145 -30.00 -5.35 3.23
N MET A 146 -28.66 -5.48 3.17
CA MET A 146 -27.89 -6.51 3.89
C MET A 146 -27.51 -6.11 5.33
N GLY A 147 -27.93 -4.93 5.81
CA GLY A 147 -27.57 -4.41 7.12
C GLY A 147 -26.10 -3.94 7.23
N LYS A 148 -25.41 -3.76 6.11
CA LYS A 148 -24.02 -3.25 6.06
C LYS A 148 -24.00 -1.73 5.89
N LYS A 149 -22.93 -1.11 6.36
CA LYS A 149 -22.69 0.33 6.14
C LYS A 149 -22.45 0.62 4.65
N PRO A 150 -22.86 1.79 4.14
CA PRO A 150 -22.60 2.20 2.76
C PRO A 150 -21.09 2.31 2.49
N GLU A 151 -20.69 2.04 1.25
CA GLU A 151 -19.29 2.21 0.81
C GLU A 151 -18.91 3.70 0.81
N LYS A 152 -17.69 4.00 1.23
CA LYS A 152 -17.11 5.34 1.08
C LYS A 152 -16.90 5.64 -0.40
N PRO A 153 -17.20 6.86 -0.88
CA PRO A 153 -16.97 7.23 -2.27
C PRO A 153 -15.47 7.14 -2.59
N TRP A 154 -15.14 6.39 -3.63
CA TRP A 154 -13.75 6.13 -4.02
C TRP A 154 -13.24 7.13 -5.07
N ALA A 155 -14.13 7.93 -5.65
CA ALA A 155 -13.85 8.89 -6.70
C ALA A 155 -14.68 10.20 -6.56
N LYS A 156 -14.26 11.26 -7.24
CA LYS A 156 -14.88 12.60 -7.29
C LYS A 156 -15.18 13.05 -8.72
#